data_AF-A0A9D6U225-F1
#
_entry.id   AF-A0A9D6U225-F1
#
_cell.length_a   1.000
_cell.length_b   1.000
_cell.length_c   1.000
_cell.angle_alpha   90.00
_cell.angle_beta   90.00
_cell.angle_gamma   90.00
#
_symmetry.space_group_name_H-M   'P 1'
#
loop_
_entity.id
_entity.type
_entity.pdbx_description
1 polymer ?
#
loop_
_entity_poly.entity_id
_entity_poly.type
_entity_poly.pdbx_seq_one_letter_code
_entity_poly.pdbx_strand_id
1 'polypeptide(L)' 'GVIVNTSFNVRGEPIVCTPEDAYRCFMRTEMDYLVMGDYFFDKKSQPAWQEEKDWRETYELD' A
#
# COMPACT_ATOMS: atom_id res chain seq x y z
N GLY A 1 -23.29 -3.97 10.09
CA GLY A 1 -21.84 -3.74 10.28
C GLY A 1 -21.49 -2.35 9.80
N VAL A 2 -20.37 -1.80 10.24
CA VAL A 2 -19.83 -0.50 9.78
C VAL A 2 -18.49 -0.77 9.10
N ILE A 3 -18.23 -0.12 7.98
CA ILE A 3 -17.00 -0.25 7.20
C ILE A 3 -16.34 1.12 7.12
N VAL A 4 -15.02 1.17 7.33
CA VAL A 4 -14.23 2.37 7.08
C VAL A 4 -13.84 2.39 5.61
N ASN A 5 -14.30 3.41 4.89
CA ASN A 5 -13.89 3.69 3.52
C ASN A 5 -13.00 4.92 3.53
N THR A 6 -11.70 4.72 3.37
CA THR A 6 -10.67 5.78 3.35
C THR A 6 -9.86 5.67 2.07
N SER A 7 -9.13 6.72 1.72
CA SER A 7 -8.18 6.69 0.60
C SER A 7 -7.16 5.56 0.78
N PHE A 8 -6.77 4.93 -0.32
CA PHE A 8 -5.68 3.97 -0.33
C PHE A 8 -4.37 4.67 -0.68
N ASN A 9 -3.63 5.06 0.35
CA ASN A 9 -2.31 5.68 0.29
C ASN A 9 -1.60 5.56 1.65
N VAL A 10 -0.33 5.97 1.70
CA VAL A 10 0.37 6.29 2.94
C VAL A 10 0.40 7.81 3.11
N ARG A 11 0.47 8.32 4.35
CA ARG A 11 0.55 9.77 4.61
C ARG A 11 1.71 10.39 3.82
N GLY A 12 1.43 11.48 3.10
CA GLY A 12 2.38 12.17 2.22
C GLY A 12 2.39 11.65 0.78
N GLU A 13 1.91 10.42 0.51
CA GLU A 13 1.83 9.89 -0.85
C GLU A 13 0.48 10.21 -1.52
N PRO A 14 0.46 10.41 -2.85
CA PRO A 14 -0.77 10.52 -3.61
C PRO A 14 -1.60 9.23 -3.54
N ILE A 15 -2.89 9.33 -3.84
CA ILE A 15 -3.76 8.16 -3.93
C ILE A 15 -3.26 7.25 -5.07
N VAL A 16 -3.21 5.95 -4.77
CA VAL A 16 -2.84 4.89 -5.73
C VAL A 16 -3.64 5.01 -7.03
N CYS A 17 -2.95 4.91 -8.17
CA CYS A 17 -3.56 4.97 -9.50
C CYS A 17 -3.15 3.81 -10.42
N THR A 18 -2.15 3.00 -10.05
CA THR A 18 -1.69 1.84 -10.81
C THR A 18 -1.66 0.58 -9.92
N PRO A 19 -1.76 -0.64 -10.50
CA PRO A 19 -1.58 -1.88 -9.73
C PRO A 19 -0.23 -1.96 -9.01
N GLU A 20 0.83 -1.41 -9.62
CA GLU A 20 2.16 -1.34 -9.04
C GLU A 20 2.19 -0.42 -7.81
N ASP A 21 1.53 0.75 -7.88
CA ASP A 21 1.40 1.65 -6.74
C ASP A 21 0.59 1.00 -5.61
N ALA A 22 -0.48 0.28 -5.96
CA ALA A 22 -1.32 -0.43 -5.00
C ALA A 22 -0.53 -1.50 -4.25
N TYR A 23 0.24 -2.30 -4.98
CA TYR A 23 1.09 -3.34 -4.40
C TYR A 23 2.20 -2.73 -3.55
N ARG A 24 2.85 -1.64 -4.00
CA ARG A 24 3.86 -0.93 -3.20
C ARG A 24 3.27 -0.38 -1.91
N CYS A 25 2.13 0.30 -1.98
CA CYS A 25 1.43 0.84 -0.81
C CYS A 25 1.01 -0.28 0.17
N PHE A 26 0.50 -1.39 -0.36
CA PHE A 26 0.18 -2.58 0.43
C PHE A 26 1.40 -3.16 1.15
N MET A 27 2.53 -3.31 0.45
CA MET A 27 3.76 -3.85 1.04
C MET A 27 4.38 -2.92 2.10
N ARG A 28 4.16 -1.60 2.00
CA ARG A 28 4.63 -0.59 2.97
C ARG A 28 3.77 -0.40 4.22
N THR A 29 2.48 -0.72 4.16
CA THR A 29 1.51 -0.50 5.26
C THR A 29 1.39 -1.73 6.18
N GLU A 30 0.56 -1.68 7.22
CA GLU A 30 0.28 -2.86 8.06
C GLU A 30 -0.96 -3.64 7.59
N MET A 31 -1.40 -3.44 6.34
CA MET A 31 -2.56 -4.14 5.80
C MET A 31 -2.29 -5.65 5.65
N ASP A 32 -3.30 -6.46 5.97
CA ASP A 32 -3.21 -7.92 5.85
C ASP A 32 -3.44 -8.41 4.41
N TYR A 33 -4.40 -7.80 3.71
CA TYR A 33 -4.88 -8.25 2.40
C TYR A 33 -5.02 -7.11 1.40
N LEU A 34 -4.73 -7.42 0.14
CA LEU A 34 -5.00 -6.56 -1.02
C LEU A 34 -5.84 -7.32 -2.04
N VAL A 35 -6.95 -6.70 -2.46
CA VAL A 35 -7.81 -7.21 -3.53
C VAL A 35 -7.79 -6.21 -4.67
N MET A 36 -7.42 -6.66 -5.87
CA MET A 36 -7.35 -5.84 -7.08
C MET A 36 -8.01 -6.58 -8.23
N GLY A 37 -9.26 -6.23 -8.55
CA GLY A 37 -10.06 -7.01 -9.50
C GLY A 37 -10.16 -8.48 -9.04
N ASP A 38 -9.81 -9.41 -9.91
CA ASP A 38 -9.84 -10.86 -9.65
C ASP A 38 -8.58 -11.40 -8.93
N TYR A 39 -7.67 -10.52 -8.52
CA TYR A 39 -6.44 -10.89 -7.83
C TYR A 39 -6.54 -10.66 -6.32
N PHE A 40 -6.09 -11.65 -5.55
CA PHE A 40 -6.07 -11.64 -4.09
C PHE A 40 -4.64 -11.87 -3.58
N PHE A 41 -4.17 -10.99 -2.70
CA PHE A 41 -2.84 -11.06 -2.11
C PHE A 41 -2.96 -11.12 -0.58
N ASP A 42 -2.38 -12.16 0.02
CA ASP A 42 -2.10 -12.24 1.45
C ASP A 42 -0.67 -11.75 1.70
N LYS A 43 -0.51 -10.76 2.58
CA LYS A 43 0.79 -10.16 2.89
C LYS A 43 1.80 -11.20 3.38
N LYS A 44 1.35 -12.20 4.13
CA LYS A 44 2.20 -13.28 4.67
C LYS A 44 2.71 -14.24 3.59
N SER A 45 2.06 -14.24 2.43
CA SER A 45 2.46 -15.06 1.27
C SER A 45 3.34 -14.30 0.28
N GLN A 46 3.58 -13.01 0.50
CA GLN A 46 4.42 -12.20 -0.37
C GLN A 46 5.90 -12.36 -0.02
N PRO A 47 6.81 -12.15 -0.99
CA PRO A 47 8.24 -12.13 -0.71
C PRO A 47 8.60 -11.02 0.30
N ALA A 48 9.73 -11.20 0.98
CA ALA A 48 10.27 -10.18 1.86
C ALA A 48 10.42 -8.85 1.11
N TRP A 49 9.78 -7.80 1.62
CA TRP A 49 9.86 -6.47 1.03
C TRP A 49 11.22 -5.85 1.35
N GLN A 50 11.98 -5.51 0.29
CA GLN A 50 13.19 -4.73 0.43
C GLN A 50 12.91 -3.32 -0.06
N GLU A 51 12.97 -2.39 0.87
CA GLU A 51 12.80 -0.98 0.56
C GLU A 51 14.15 -0.41 0.10
N GLU A 52 14.22 0.02 -1.17
CA GLU A 52 15.47 0.52 -1.74
C GLU A 52 15.83 1.94 -1.24
N LYS A 53 14.84 2.73 -0.83
CA LYS A 53 15.00 4.12 -0.36
C LYS A 53 13.93 4.48 0.68
N ASP A 54 14.29 5.30 1.67
CA ASP A 54 13.31 5.82 2.63
C ASP A 54 12.37 6.79 1.91
N TRP A 55 11.17 6.30 1.58
CA TRP A 55 10.16 7.06 0.85
C TRP A 55 9.65 8.26 1.65
N ARG A 56 9.82 8.26 2.97
CA ARG A 56 9.46 9.40 3.83
C ARG A 56 10.32 10.63 3.56
N GLU A 57 11.49 10.47 2.94
CA GLU A 57 12.34 11.59 2.53
C GLU A 57 11.88 12.21 1.20
N THR A 58 11.07 11.49 0.42
CA THR A 58 10.64 11.93 -0.92
C THR A 58 9.35 12.76 -0.89
N TYR A 59 8.54 12.60 0.15
CA TYR A 59 7.26 13.27 0.29
C TYR A 59 7.23 14.02 1.61
N GLU A 60 6.99 15.34 1.55
CA GLU A 60 6.86 16.14 2.76
C GLU A 60 5.71 15.61 3.61
N LEU A 61 5.99 15.36 4.88
CA LEU A 61 5.00 15.02 5.88
C LEU A 61 4.25 16.31 6.26
N ASP A 62 3.22 16.66 5.49
CA ASP A 62 2.19 17.59 5.97
C ASP A 62 1.59 17.07 7.29
#